data_AF-A0A1R0H043-F1
#
_entry.id   AF-A0A1R0H043-F1
#
_cell.length_a   1.000
_cell.length_b   1.000
_cell.length_c   1.000
_cell.angle_alpha   90.00
_cell.angle_beta   90.00
_cell.angle_gamma   90.00
#
_symmetry.space_group_name_H-M   'P 1'
#
loop_
_entity.id
_entity.type
_entity.pdbx_description
1 polymer ?
#
loop_
_entity_poly.entity_id
_entity_poly.type
_entity_poly.pdbx_seq_one_letter_code
_entity_poly.pdbx_strand_id
1 'polypeptide(L)'
;MVRENNSSKKSSEIELDTPKKSLQTPRAFDVSPLGQAVSVWNFVGICQEIKNLKTEREIKGFSEAAIKISKLFGVSILDQYKYLSEFDANSFVDDSQLLQTNHMLWSLMEILYESSYYNNDDIEYGLKFVKCFSNWYSHNFPIDLSQPIDFLIYRHLIQGNLEKSLQLMDIHQNQLLSRGNSQVFGFEQTTTQLYYSLIDFISLHPILNPSTFSSDFNLLQFTQRRSILKMKALAFNQKDSFLYKACLIVVGNVQFLLEFSENWIEYLIASHLYISDQSFSYQSRFDLARQCYSELGELDEQYKNPVELSILSMLSANFGELFVHVSNTDLWLSAHLINFYCCTEMCPPSALKM
;
A
#
# COMPACT_ATOMS: atom_id res chain seq x y z
N MET A 1 77.03 -35.45 26.44
CA MET A 1 77.43 -34.44 27.43
C MET A 1 76.53 -33.23 27.20
N VAL A 2 75.75 -32.84 28.21
CA VAL A 2 74.87 -31.64 28.27
C VAL A 2 73.64 -31.70 27.33
N ARG A 3 72.46 -32.13 27.81
CA ARG A 3 71.38 -31.34 28.49
C ARG A 3 70.64 -30.41 27.50
N GLU A 4 69.32 -30.17 27.52
CA GLU A 4 68.21 -30.56 28.40
C GLU A 4 66.89 -30.04 27.77
N ASN A 5 65.81 -30.81 27.96
CA ASN A 5 64.48 -30.43 28.45
C ASN A 5 63.57 -29.37 27.78
N ASN A 6 62.42 -29.92 27.33
CA ASN A 6 61.06 -29.81 27.93
C ASN A 6 60.11 -28.64 27.65
N SER A 7 58.86 -29.11 27.47
CA SER A 7 57.54 -28.53 27.81
C SER A 7 56.94 -27.63 26.74
N SER A 8 55.64 -27.68 26.40
CA SER A 8 54.43 -28.40 26.85
C SER A 8 53.42 -28.25 25.68
N LYS A 9 52.43 -29.09 25.36
CA LYS A 9 51.30 -29.57 26.16
C LYS A 9 50.52 -30.57 25.26
N LYS A 10 50.08 -31.68 25.85
CA LYS A 10 49.02 -32.54 25.35
C LYS A 10 47.67 -31.80 25.38
N SER A 11 46.87 -31.97 24.33
CA SER A 11 45.40 -31.97 24.39
C SER A 11 44.83 -32.81 23.25
N SER A 12 44.55 -34.08 23.54
CA SER A 12 43.47 -34.93 23.00
C SER A 12 42.91 -34.62 21.60
N GLU A 13 43.23 -35.49 20.64
CA GLU A 13 42.33 -35.82 19.52
C GLU A 13 41.04 -36.41 20.09
N ILE A 14 39.93 -35.72 19.89
CA ILE A 14 38.59 -36.32 19.93
C ILE A 14 38.15 -36.36 18.48
N GLU A 15 38.11 -37.56 17.91
CA GLU A 15 37.34 -37.86 16.70
C GLU A 15 35.87 -37.52 17.01
N LEU A 16 35.35 -36.51 16.33
CA LEU A 16 33.92 -36.27 16.20
C LEU A 16 33.57 -36.49 14.75
N ASP A 17 33.05 -37.69 14.49
CA ASP A 17 32.32 -38.07 13.29
C ASP A 17 31.34 -36.94 12.92
N THR A 18 31.67 -36.17 11.90
CA THR A 18 30.73 -35.24 11.28
C THR A 18 30.00 -36.02 10.19
N PRO A 19 28.69 -36.26 10.32
CA PRO A 19 27.94 -36.85 9.23
C PRO A 19 27.92 -35.84 8.08
N LYS A 20 28.46 -36.23 6.93
CA LYS A 20 28.20 -35.58 5.64
C LYS A 20 26.70 -35.64 5.35
N LYS A 21 25.92 -34.69 5.88
CA LYS A 21 24.64 -34.34 5.30
C LYS A 21 24.94 -33.48 4.08
N SER A 22 24.77 -34.07 2.90
CA SER A 22 24.56 -33.32 1.67
C SER A 22 23.49 -32.25 1.96
N LEU A 23 23.86 -30.97 1.85
CA LEU A 23 22.91 -29.88 1.76
C LEU A 23 22.10 -30.10 0.49
N GLN A 24 20.95 -30.77 0.64
CA GLN A 24 19.89 -30.68 -0.34
C GLN A 24 19.33 -29.27 -0.21
N THR A 25 19.50 -28.48 -1.26
CA THR A 25 18.72 -27.27 -1.49
C THR A 25 17.23 -27.61 -1.35
N PRO A 26 16.40 -26.78 -0.69
CA PRO A 26 14.96 -26.98 -0.70
C PRO A 26 14.50 -26.94 -2.16
N ARG A 27 13.88 -28.02 -2.64
CA ARG A 27 13.25 -28.02 -3.96
C ARG A 27 12.11 -27.00 -3.93
N ALA A 28 12.07 -26.16 -4.96
CA ALA A 28 10.89 -25.40 -5.34
C ALA A 28 9.64 -26.28 -5.21
N PHE A 29 8.64 -25.79 -4.49
CA PHE A 29 7.41 -26.53 -4.23
C PHE A 29 6.65 -26.72 -5.54
N ASP A 30 6.55 -27.97 -6.00
CA ASP A 30 5.73 -28.38 -7.13
C ASP A 30 4.25 -28.09 -6.82
N VAL A 31 3.69 -27.05 -7.44
CA VAL A 31 2.26 -26.71 -7.30
C VAL A 31 1.46 -27.56 -8.29
N SER A 32 1.13 -28.80 -7.88
CA SER A 32 0.17 -29.64 -8.61
C SER A 32 -1.29 -29.22 -8.32
N PRO A 33 -2.28 -29.64 -9.13
CA PRO A 33 -3.71 -29.41 -8.87
C PRO A 33 -4.19 -29.93 -7.49
N LEU A 34 -3.43 -30.84 -6.85
CA LEU A 34 -3.67 -31.22 -5.45
C LEU A 34 -3.38 -30.10 -4.45
N GLY A 35 -2.42 -29.22 -4.73
CA GLY A 35 -2.08 -28.08 -3.87
C GLY A 35 -3.25 -27.08 -3.73
N GLN A 36 -3.98 -26.84 -4.83
CA GLN A 36 -5.19 -26.00 -4.84
C GLN A 36 -6.36 -26.66 -4.10
N ALA A 37 -6.49 -27.99 -4.12
CA ALA A 37 -7.49 -28.68 -3.32
C ALA A 37 -7.18 -28.61 -1.81
N VAL A 38 -5.90 -28.59 -1.42
CA VAL A 38 -5.49 -28.57 -0.01
C VAL A 38 -5.79 -27.22 0.68
N SER A 39 -5.80 -26.07 -0.02
CA SER A 39 -6.18 -24.78 0.61
C SER A 39 -7.65 -24.75 1.05
N VAL A 40 -8.56 -25.24 0.21
CA VAL A 40 -10.01 -25.29 0.52
C VAL A 40 -10.28 -26.28 1.66
N TRP A 41 -9.57 -27.41 1.70
CA TRP A 41 -9.71 -28.38 2.80
C TRP A 41 -9.13 -27.87 4.13
N ASN A 42 -8.07 -27.06 4.10
CA ASN A 42 -7.55 -26.39 5.29
C ASN A 42 -8.51 -25.31 5.83
N PHE A 43 -9.20 -24.57 4.95
CA PHE A 43 -10.25 -23.62 5.35
C PHE A 43 -11.41 -24.32 6.04
N VAL A 44 -11.95 -25.39 5.44
CA VAL A 44 -13.03 -26.17 6.05
C VAL A 44 -12.57 -26.78 7.37
N GLY A 45 -11.37 -27.35 7.44
CA GLY A 45 -10.81 -27.94 8.66
C GLY A 45 -10.67 -26.97 9.83
N ILE A 46 -10.13 -25.76 9.58
CA ILE A 46 -9.98 -24.72 10.60
C ILE A 46 -11.34 -24.17 11.03
N CYS A 47 -12.26 -23.93 10.08
CA CYS A 47 -13.63 -23.55 10.41
C CYS A 47 -14.38 -24.65 11.19
N GLN A 48 -14.09 -25.93 10.92
CA GLN A 48 -14.68 -27.08 11.63
C GLN A 48 -14.13 -27.19 13.05
N GLU A 49 -12.83 -26.98 13.25
CA GLU A 49 -12.22 -26.94 14.58
C GLU A 49 -12.76 -25.78 15.41
N ILE A 50 -12.90 -24.58 14.83
CA ILE A 50 -13.55 -23.43 15.49
C ILE A 50 -15.00 -23.78 15.88
N LYS A 51 -15.75 -24.46 14.99
CA LYS A 51 -17.12 -24.95 15.28
C LYS A 51 -17.16 -26.02 16.39
N ASN A 52 -16.05 -26.72 16.65
CA ASN A 52 -15.95 -27.76 17.67
C ASN A 52 -15.51 -27.23 19.05
N LEU A 53 -15.07 -25.97 19.15
CA LEU A 53 -14.76 -25.33 20.43
C LEU A 53 -16.05 -25.07 21.21
N LYS A 54 -16.08 -25.46 22.49
CA LYS A 54 -17.33 -25.56 23.27
C LYS A 54 -17.61 -24.35 24.16
N THR A 55 -16.60 -23.51 24.40
CA THR A 55 -16.74 -22.32 25.26
C THR A 55 -16.28 -21.06 24.55
N GLU A 56 -16.94 -19.92 24.83
CA GLU A 56 -16.54 -18.59 24.31
C GLU A 56 -15.08 -18.26 24.65
N ARG A 57 -14.58 -18.75 25.79
CA ARG A 57 -13.19 -18.55 26.22
C ARG A 57 -12.20 -19.31 25.34
N GLU A 58 -12.52 -20.55 24.95
CA GLU A 58 -11.69 -21.34 24.03
C GLU A 58 -11.68 -20.73 22.63
N ILE A 59 -12.85 -20.30 22.15
CA ILE A 59 -13.00 -19.61 20.85
C ILE A 59 -12.14 -18.33 20.83
N LYS A 60 -12.21 -17.52 21.89
CA LYS A 60 -11.41 -16.29 22.02
C LYS A 60 -9.91 -16.58 22.06
N GLY A 61 -9.48 -17.55 22.89
CA GLY A 61 -8.08 -17.91 23.00
C GLY A 61 -7.47 -18.47 21.71
N PHE A 62 -8.22 -19.28 20.97
CA PHE A 62 -7.81 -19.78 19.66
C PHE A 62 -7.70 -18.64 18.63
N SER A 63 -8.71 -17.77 18.56
CA SER A 63 -8.73 -16.64 17.63
C SER A 63 -7.54 -15.69 17.87
N GLU A 64 -7.25 -15.38 19.14
CA GLU A 64 -6.08 -14.57 19.51
C GLU A 64 -4.75 -15.22 19.09
N ALA A 65 -4.62 -16.53 19.27
CA ALA A 65 -3.43 -17.27 18.87
C ALA A 65 -3.26 -17.31 17.34
N ALA A 66 -4.33 -17.56 16.59
CA ALA A 66 -4.34 -17.60 15.13
C ALA A 66 -4.01 -16.24 14.50
N ILE A 67 -4.55 -15.15 15.06
CA ILE A 67 -4.17 -13.78 14.66
C ILE A 67 -2.68 -13.55 14.92
N LYS A 68 -2.17 -13.93 16.11
CA LYS A 68 -0.76 -13.74 16.46
C LYS A 68 0.17 -14.50 15.51
N ILE A 69 -0.16 -15.74 15.17
CA ILE A 69 0.62 -16.55 14.21
C ILE A 69 0.64 -15.88 12.84
N SER A 70 -0.51 -15.41 12.36
CA SER A 70 -0.59 -14.79 11.03
C SER A 70 0.16 -13.45 10.99
N LYS A 71 0.12 -12.65 12.07
CA LYS A 71 0.97 -11.45 12.20
C LYS A 71 2.47 -11.78 12.20
N LEU A 72 2.89 -12.84 12.88
CA LEU A 72 4.28 -13.30 12.87
C LEU A 72 4.71 -13.76 11.48
N PHE A 73 3.80 -14.37 10.70
CA PHE A 73 4.05 -14.71 9.30
C PHE A 73 4.31 -13.45 8.47
N GLY A 74 3.49 -12.41 8.60
CA GLY A 74 3.71 -11.11 7.95
C GLY A 74 5.10 -10.52 8.23
N VAL A 75 5.52 -10.50 9.50
CA VAL A 75 6.87 -10.07 9.91
C VAL A 75 7.95 -10.95 9.27
N SER A 76 7.74 -12.26 9.25
CA SER A 76 8.71 -13.22 8.71
C SER A 76 8.91 -13.04 7.20
N ILE A 77 7.85 -12.76 6.43
CA ILE A 77 7.97 -12.46 4.99
C ILE A 77 8.85 -11.22 4.78
N LEU A 78 8.61 -10.15 5.53
CA LEU A 78 9.37 -8.91 5.40
C LEU A 78 10.85 -9.11 5.77
N ASP A 79 11.13 -9.84 6.84
CA ASP A 79 12.50 -10.12 7.28
C ASP A 79 13.25 -10.98 6.25
N GLN A 80 12.58 -11.97 5.65
CA GLN A 80 13.14 -12.78 4.58
C GLN A 80 13.38 -11.98 3.30
N TYR A 81 12.44 -11.11 2.93
CA TYR A 81 12.61 -10.21 1.79
C TYR A 81 13.82 -9.29 1.98
N LYS A 82 13.93 -8.64 3.15
CA LYS A 82 15.09 -7.78 3.48
C LYS A 82 16.39 -8.56 3.44
N TYR A 83 16.42 -9.74 4.06
CA TYR A 83 17.57 -10.62 4.05
C TYR A 83 18.00 -10.92 2.61
N LEU A 84 17.10 -11.39 1.73
CA LEU A 84 17.44 -11.69 0.35
C LEU A 84 17.83 -10.47 -0.48
N SER A 85 17.25 -9.29 -0.19
CA SER A 85 17.61 -8.04 -0.87
C SER A 85 19.04 -7.57 -0.56
N GLU A 86 19.63 -8.04 0.54
CA GLU A 86 21.01 -7.74 0.94
C GLU A 86 22.05 -8.70 0.31
N PHE A 87 21.62 -9.82 -0.26
CA PHE A 87 22.50 -10.77 -0.97
C PHE A 87 22.51 -10.52 -2.48
N ASP A 88 23.63 -10.81 -3.14
CA ASP A 88 23.88 -10.52 -4.56
C ASP A 88 22.77 -11.11 -5.45
N ALA A 89 22.02 -10.20 -6.10
CA ALA A 89 20.62 -10.40 -6.50
C ALA A 89 20.37 -11.44 -7.61
N ASN A 90 21.40 -11.93 -8.30
CA ASN A 90 21.21 -12.68 -9.54
C ASN A 90 20.75 -14.13 -9.37
N SER A 91 20.88 -14.73 -8.18
CA SER A 91 20.49 -16.13 -7.95
C SER A 91 19.12 -16.33 -7.30
N PHE A 92 18.46 -15.24 -6.84
CA PHE A 92 17.22 -15.30 -6.06
C PHE A 92 16.16 -14.28 -6.49
N VAL A 93 16.23 -13.80 -7.74
CA VAL A 93 15.32 -12.77 -8.28
C VAL A 93 13.85 -13.18 -8.10
N ASP A 94 13.52 -14.42 -8.48
CA ASP A 94 12.14 -14.92 -8.45
C ASP A 94 11.61 -15.04 -7.02
N ASP A 95 12.41 -15.57 -6.08
CA ASP A 95 12.05 -15.70 -4.67
C ASP A 95 11.89 -14.33 -3.99
N SER A 96 12.76 -13.38 -4.33
CA SER A 96 12.69 -12.00 -3.83
C SER A 96 11.43 -11.28 -4.32
N GLN A 97 11.09 -11.44 -5.61
CA GLN A 97 9.88 -10.86 -6.20
C GLN A 97 8.61 -11.46 -5.62
N LEU A 98 8.59 -12.77 -5.36
CA LEU A 98 7.46 -13.44 -4.69
C LEU A 98 7.29 -12.93 -3.25
N LEU A 99 8.38 -12.84 -2.47
CA LEU A 99 8.32 -12.33 -1.10
C LEU A 99 7.89 -10.85 -1.04
N GLN A 100 8.35 -10.01 -1.98
CA GLN A 100 7.89 -8.64 -2.11
C GLN A 100 6.39 -8.59 -2.39
N THR A 101 5.91 -9.41 -3.34
CA THR A 101 4.48 -9.54 -3.67
C THR A 101 3.67 -9.97 -2.46
N ASN A 102 4.14 -10.98 -1.73
CA ASN A 102 3.47 -11.49 -0.55
C ASN A 102 3.39 -10.44 0.55
N HIS A 103 4.49 -9.70 0.79
CA HIS A 103 4.51 -8.61 1.75
C HIS A 103 3.58 -7.47 1.33
N MET A 104 3.54 -7.11 0.05
CA MET A 104 2.66 -6.08 -0.48
C MET A 104 1.19 -6.43 -0.21
N LEU A 105 0.78 -7.66 -0.54
CA LEU A 105 -0.60 -8.13 -0.30
C LEU A 105 -0.92 -8.24 1.20
N TRP A 106 0.00 -8.74 2.01
CA TRP A 106 -0.16 -8.84 3.46
C TRP A 106 -0.32 -7.46 4.12
N SER A 107 0.58 -6.53 3.82
CA SER A 107 0.55 -5.17 4.39
C SER A 107 -0.69 -4.39 3.96
N LEU A 108 -1.20 -4.61 2.74
CA LEU A 108 -2.49 -4.04 2.33
C LEU A 108 -3.65 -4.60 3.17
N MET A 109 -3.66 -5.91 3.42
CA MET A 109 -4.66 -6.53 4.29
C MET A 109 -4.60 -5.98 5.72
N GLU A 110 -3.41 -5.69 6.24
CA GLU A 110 -3.25 -5.06 7.56
C GLU A 110 -3.80 -3.63 7.61
N ILE A 111 -3.54 -2.81 6.58
CA ILE A 111 -4.08 -1.45 6.46
C ILE A 111 -5.60 -1.50 6.38
N LEU A 112 -6.11 -2.40 5.55
CA LEU A 112 -7.54 -2.61 5.45
C LEU A 112 -8.07 -2.98 6.81
N TYR A 113 -7.45 -3.92 7.55
CA TYR A 113 -7.92 -4.52 8.80
C TYR A 113 -7.91 -3.61 10.05
N GLU A 114 -7.27 -2.44 10.05
CA GLU A 114 -7.26 -1.61 11.25
C GLU A 114 -8.71 -1.26 11.65
N SER A 115 -9.20 -1.90 12.74
CA SER A 115 -10.63 -2.01 13.07
C SER A 115 -11.33 -0.67 13.26
N SER A 116 -10.53 0.36 13.52
CA SER A 116 -10.96 1.74 13.63
C SER A 116 -11.43 2.34 12.29
N TYR A 117 -10.99 1.81 11.15
CA TYR A 117 -11.41 2.24 9.81
C TYR A 117 -12.70 1.59 9.31
N TYR A 118 -13.13 0.45 9.89
CA TYR A 118 -14.35 -0.28 9.55
C TYR A 118 -15.59 0.23 10.27
N ASN A 119 -15.44 0.52 11.56
CA ASN A 119 -16.58 0.64 12.46
C ASN A 119 -17.05 2.09 12.66
N ASN A 120 -16.29 3.06 12.15
CA ASN A 120 -16.58 4.48 12.31
C ASN A 120 -16.66 5.16 10.94
N ASP A 121 -17.85 5.64 10.58
CA ASP A 121 -18.07 6.54 9.43
C ASP A 121 -17.51 7.96 9.67
N ASP A 122 -16.52 8.09 10.55
CA ASP A 122 -15.88 9.34 10.91
C ASP A 122 -14.78 9.67 9.89
N ILE A 123 -14.80 10.93 9.45
CA ILE A 123 -13.88 11.53 8.49
C ILE A 123 -12.43 11.37 8.94
N GLU A 124 -12.14 11.47 10.24
CA GLU A 124 -10.77 11.31 10.76
C GLU A 124 -10.20 9.92 10.41
N TYR A 125 -10.99 8.87 10.58
CA TYR A 125 -10.59 7.50 10.26
C TYR A 125 -10.48 7.28 8.75
N GLY A 126 -11.37 7.86 7.96
CA GLY A 126 -11.25 7.88 6.51
C GLY A 126 -9.92 8.49 6.04
N LEU A 127 -9.54 9.65 6.59
CA LEU A 127 -8.28 10.32 6.26
C LEU A 127 -7.03 9.54 6.70
N LYS A 128 -7.08 8.89 7.86
CA LYS A 128 -6.00 7.99 8.33
C LYS A 128 -5.81 6.80 7.40
N PHE A 129 -6.91 6.16 7.00
CA PHE A 129 -6.87 5.07 6.01
C PHE A 129 -6.17 5.53 4.71
N VAL A 130 -6.61 6.66 4.13
CA VAL A 130 -6.03 7.17 2.88
C VAL A 130 -4.54 7.47 3.05
N LYS A 131 -4.11 7.98 4.21
CA LYS A 131 -2.70 8.22 4.51
C LYS A 131 -1.88 6.93 4.55
N CYS A 132 -2.38 5.90 5.25
CA CYS A 132 -1.72 4.59 5.31
C CYS A 132 -1.66 3.94 3.92
N PHE A 133 -2.75 4.02 3.16
CA PHE A 133 -2.84 3.46 1.81
C PHE A 133 -1.90 4.16 0.81
N SER A 134 -1.83 5.49 0.85
CA SER A 134 -0.88 6.31 0.10
C SER A 134 0.59 5.95 0.40
N ASN A 135 0.93 5.78 1.68
CA ASN A 135 2.26 5.35 2.11
C ASN A 135 2.60 3.94 1.60
N TRP A 136 1.65 3.02 1.71
CA TRP A 136 1.80 1.66 1.18
C TRP A 136 2.04 1.67 -0.33
N TYR A 137 1.27 2.45 -1.08
CA TYR A 137 1.44 2.54 -2.52
C TYR A 137 2.83 3.07 -2.88
N SER A 138 3.26 4.17 -2.24
CA SER A 138 4.57 4.79 -2.49
C SER A 138 5.75 3.87 -2.15
N HIS A 139 5.58 2.97 -1.19
CA HIS A 139 6.60 1.97 -0.83
C HIS A 139 6.73 0.86 -1.87
N ASN A 140 5.59 0.40 -2.41
CA ASN A 140 5.57 -0.73 -3.37
C ASN A 140 5.80 -0.28 -4.82
N PHE A 141 5.47 0.97 -5.15
CA PHE A 141 5.58 1.56 -6.50
C PHE A 141 6.41 2.86 -6.43
N PRO A 142 7.74 2.76 -6.22
CA PRO A 142 8.58 3.93 -6.07
C PRO A 142 8.65 4.75 -7.37
N ILE A 143 8.58 6.08 -7.22
CA ILE A 143 8.73 7.00 -8.36
C ILE A 143 10.18 7.03 -8.85
N ASP A 144 10.36 7.02 -10.17
CA ASP A 144 11.65 7.32 -10.80
C ASP A 144 12.04 8.78 -10.57
N LEU A 145 13.04 8.97 -9.70
CA LEU A 145 13.54 10.30 -9.32
C LEU A 145 14.35 11.01 -10.41
N SER A 146 14.63 10.35 -11.55
CA SER A 146 15.31 10.97 -12.69
C SER A 146 14.40 11.87 -13.54
N GLN A 147 13.09 11.80 -13.31
CA GLN A 147 12.09 12.55 -14.05
C GLN A 147 12.11 14.07 -13.76
N PRO A 148 11.55 14.91 -14.66
CA PRO A 148 11.47 16.36 -14.44
C PRO A 148 10.72 16.72 -13.15
N ILE A 149 11.09 17.82 -12.50
CA ILE A 149 10.50 18.24 -11.21
C ILE A 149 8.99 18.42 -11.28
N ASP A 150 8.46 18.95 -12.39
CA ASP A 150 7.03 19.11 -12.64
C ASP A 150 6.30 17.77 -12.58
N PHE A 151 6.88 16.75 -13.23
CA PHE A 151 6.36 15.39 -13.21
C PHE A 151 6.38 14.87 -11.78
N LEU A 152 7.52 14.96 -11.08
CA LEU A 152 7.63 14.49 -9.69
C LEU A 152 6.59 15.14 -8.77
N ILE A 153 6.31 16.45 -8.94
CA ILE A 153 5.26 17.14 -8.18
C ILE A 153 3.89 16.51 -8.48
N TYR A 154 3.52 16.30 -9.75
CA TYR A 154 2.25 15.65 -10.09
C TYR A 154 2.12 14.27 -9.47
N ARG A 155 3.16 13.44 -9.57
CA ARG A 155 3.16 12.09 -9.01
C ARG A 155 2.96 12.13 -7.51
N HIS A 156 3.69 12.98 -6.79
CA HIS A 156 3.51 13.09 -5.35
C HIS A 156 2.15 13.68 -4.94
N LEU A 157 1.54 14.56 -5.75
CA LEU A 157 0.18 15.07 -5.50
C LEU A 157 -0.88 13.97 -5.68
N ILE A 158 -0.77 13.16 -6.74
CA ILE A 158 -1.68 12.05 -7.02
C ILE A 158 -1.52 10.94 -5.98
N GLN A 159 -0.29 10.60 -5.63
CA GLN A 159 0.02 9.54 -4.67
C GLN A 159 -0.23 9.94 -3.21
N GLY A 160 -0.61 11.19 -2.91
CA GLY A 160 -0.88 11.66 -1.53
C GLY A 160 0.35 12.05 -0.71
N ASN A 161 1.53 12.10 -1.32
CA ASN A 161 2.80 12.54 -0.72
C ASN A 161 2.88 14.08 -0.65
N LEU A 162 1.94 14.71 0.04
CA LEU A 162 1.75 16.16 0.01
C LEU A 162 2.92 16.94 0.62
N GLU A 163 3.53 16.45 1.70
CA GLU A 163 4.73 17.08 2.28
C GLU A 163 5.89 17.14 1.28
N LYS A 164 6.10 16.06 0.54
CA LYS A 164 7.13 16.00 -0.50
C LYS A 164 6.78 16.90 -1.68
N SER A 165 5.50 16.96 -2.05
CA SER A 165 5.00 17.87 -3.09
C SER A 165 5.29 19.32 -2.72
N LEU A 166 5.01 19.73 -1.47
CA LEU A 166 5.29 21.09 -0.98
C LEU A 166 6.79 21.42 -1.05
N GLN A 167 7.66 20.49 -0.64
CA GLN A 167 9.11 20.66 -0.73
C GLN A 167 9.58 20.83 -2.19
N LEU A 168 9.08 19.99 -3.10
CA LEU A 168 9.43 20.07 -4.51
C LEU A 168 8.88 21.33 -5.17
N MET A 169 7.69 21.78 -4.77
CA MET A 169 7.13 23.04 -5.22
C MET A 169 7.98 24.24 -4.77
N ASP A 170 8.51 24.26 -3.54
CA ASP A 170 9.42 25.34 -3.12
C ASP A 170 10.71 25.34 -3.95
N ILE A 171 11.31 24.17 -4.20
CA ILE A 171 12.49 24.04 -5.07
C ILE A 171 12.17 24.54 -6.49
N HIS A 172 11.04 24.11 -7.06
CA HIS A 172 10.61 24.49 -8.40
C HIS A 172 10.39 26.02 -8.51
N GLN A 173 9.77 26.64 -7.50
CA GLN A 173 9.58 28.09 -7.45
C GLN A 173 10.91 28.83 -7.48
N ASN A 174 11.86 28.41 -6.65
CA ASN A 174 13.19 29.02 -6.56
C ASN A 174 13.99 28.85 -7.87
N GLN A 175 13.83 27.72 -8.56
CA GLN A 175 14.43 27.52 -9.89
C GLN A 175 13.85 28.48 -10.93
N LEU A 176 12.53 28.73 -10.91
CA LEU A 176 11.89 29.66 -11.82
C LEU A 176 12.28 31.12 -11.53
N LEU A 177 12.34 31.51 -10.25
CA LEU A 177 12.78 32.85 -9.84
C LEU A 177 14.25 33.11 -10.18
N SER A 178 15.13 32.11 -10.00
CA SER A 178 16.56 32.24 -10.33
C SER A 178 16.81 32.30 -11.84
N ARG A 179 16.03 31.58 -12.66
CA ARG A 179 16.04 31.70 -14.13
C ARG A 179 15.48 33.04 -14.62
N GLY A 180 14.52 33.61 -13.88
CA GLY A 180 13.89 34.91 -14.18
C GLY A 180 14.78 36.15 -14.03
N ASN A 181 16.00 36.01 -13.49
CA ASN A 181 16.94 37.13 -13.36
C ASN A 181 17.70 37.48 -14.66
N SER A 182 17.56 36.69 -15.73
CA SER A 182 18.03 37.08 -17.06
C SER A 182 16.86 37.15 -18.05
N GLN A 183 16.31 38.36 -18.19
CA GLN A 183 15.43 38.78 -19.29
C GLN A 183 14.15 37.96 -19.48
N VAL A 184 13.05 38.38 -18.82
CA VAL A 184 11.76 38.75 -19.45
C VAL A 184 10.84 39.21 -18.30
N PHE A 185 10.28 40.42 -18.42
CA PHE A 185 9.20 40.96 -17.59
C PHE A 185 7.90 40.15 -17.75
N GLY A 186 7.88 38.90 -17.30
CA GLY A 186 6.78 37.96 -17.60
C GLY A 186 6.52 36.87 -16.57
N PHE A 187 7.16 36.90 -15.39
CA PHE A 187 6.59 36.21 -14.24
C PHE A 187 5.41 37.06 -13.75
N GLU A 188 4.28 36.91 -14.45
CA GLU A 188 3.07 37.69 -14.19
C GLU A 188 2.65 37.52 -12.73
N GLN A 189 2.22 38.62 -12.08
CA GLN A 189 1.71 38.57 -10.70
C GLN A 189 0.65 37.49 -10.51
N THR A 190 -0.12 37.19 -11.57
CA THR A 190 -1.10 36.11 -11.65
C THR A 190 -0.49 34.72 -11.43
N THR A 191 0.65 34.42 -12.07
CA THR A 191 1.38 33.15 -11.93
C THR A 191 1.89 32.97 -10.50
N THR A 192 2.50 34.00 -9.93
CA THR A 192 2.99 33.99 -8.55
C THR A 192 1.85 33.81 -7.55
N GLN A 193 0.73 34.52 -7.74
CA GLN A 193 -0.46 34.38 -6.89
C GLN A 193 -1.08 32.98 -6.97
N LEU A 194 -1.11 32.37 -8.16
CA LEU A 194 -1.61 31.01 -8.33
C LEU A 194 -0.70 30.00 -7.62
N TYR A 195 0.63 30.19 -7.71
CA TYR A 195 1.61 29.37 -7.00
C TYR A 195 1.37 29.36 -5.49
N TYR A 196 1.28 30.54 -4.87
CA TYR A 196 1.01 30.65 -3.44
C TYR A 196 -0.37 30.09 -3.08
N SER A 197 -1.39 30.33 -3.90
CA SER A 197 -2.73 29.79 -3.66
C SER A 197 -2.74 28.25 -3.67
N LEU A 198 -1.94 27.64 -4.54
CA LEU A 198 -1.79 26.18 -4.62
C LEU A 198 -1.05 25.63 -3.40
N ILE A 199 0.09 26.23 -3.02
CA ILE A 199 0.85 25.85 -1.81
C ILE A 199 -0.03 25.97 -0.56
N ASP A 200 -0.70 27.10 -0.40
CA ASP A 200 -1.58 27.36 0.75
C ASP A 200 -2.69 26.31 0.83
N PHE A 201 -3.29 25.96 -0.32
CA PHE A 201 -4.34 24.95 -0.36
C PHE A 201 -3.82 23.55 0.02
N ILE A 202 -2.68 23.12 -0.53
CA ILE A 202 -2.08 21.81 -0.20
C ILE A 202 -1.69 21.77 1.28
N SER A 203 -1.16 22.85 1.83
CA SER A 203 -0.77 22.95 3.24
C SER A 203 -1.95 22.86 4.21
N LEU A 204 -3.16 23.18 3.74
CA LEU A 204 -4.41 23.05 4.49
C LEU A 204 -5.08 21.68 4.31
N HIS A 205 -4.48 20.76 3.54
CA HIS A 205 -5.10 19.48 3.24
C HIS A 205 -5.32 18.63 4.51
N PRO A 206 -6.51 18.05 4.72
CA PRO A 206 -6.86 17.32 5.95
C PRO A 206 -5.91 16.16 6.28
N ILE A 207 -5.39 15.50 5.24
CA ILE A 207 -4.49 14.34 5.39
C ILE A 207 -3.15 14.66 6.06
N LEU A 208 -2.71 15.93 6.01
CA LEU A 208 -1.47 16.36 6.68
C LEU A 208 -1.64 16.33 8.20
N ASN A 209 -2.81 16.75 8.70
CA ASN A 209 -3.14 16.79 10.13
C ASN A 209 -4.57 16.27 10.41
N PRO A 210 -4.83 14.95 10.29
CA PRO A 210 -6.18 14.40 10.38
C PRO A 210 -6.89 14.68 11.71
N SER A 211 -6.14 14.66 12.82
CA SER A 211 -6.66 14.88 14.18
C SER A 211 -7.22 16.29 14.42
N THR A 212 -6.79 17.27 13.62
CA THR A 212 -7.32 18.64 13.69
C THR A 212 -8.57 18.84 12.83
N PHE A 213 -8.93 17.84 12.03
CA PHE A 213 -9.95 17.97 10.99
C PHE A 213 -11.31 17.35 11.36
N SER A 214 -11.50 16.96 12.62
CA SER A 214 -12.69 16.28 13.14
C SER A 214 -13.96 17.16 13.28
N SER A 215 -13.98 18.37 12.72
CA SER A 215 -15.16 19.25 12.77
C SER A 215 -15.67 19.59 11.38
N ASP A 216 -17.01 19.56 11.21
CA ASP A 216 -17.71 19.94 9.97
C ASP A 216 -17.29 21.31 9.44
N PHE A 217 -16.91 22.22 10.35
CA PHE A 217 -16.43 23.55 10.01
C PHE A 217 -15.13 23.54 9.22
N ASN A 218 -14.17 22.68 9.60
CA ASN A 218 -12.88 22.59 8.91
C ASN A 218 -13.06 22.01 7.51
N LEU A 219 -13.94 21.01 7.35
CA LEU A 219 -14.30 20.44 6.05
C LEU A 219 -14.96 21.47 5.13
N LEU A 220 -15.88 22.27 5.68
CA LEU A 220 -16.52 23.36 4.94
C LEU A 220 -15.49 24.39 4.47
N GLN A 221 -14.57 24.81 5.35
CA GLN A 221 -13.50 25.75 4.98
C GLN A 221 -12.61 25.20 3.88
N PHE A 222 -12.19 23.94 3.98
CA PHE A 222 -11.39 23.29 2.94
C PHE A 222 -12.14 23.25 1.60
N THR A 223 -13.42 22.90 1.62
CA THR A 223 -14.29 22.90 0.43
C THR A 223 -14.43 24.28 -0.21
N GLN A 224 -14.56 25.33 0.60
CA GLN A 224 -14.59 26.71 0.12
C GLN A 224 -13.26 27.13 -0.50
N ARG A 225 -12.13 26.82 0.16
CA ARG A 225 -10.77 27.10 -0.35
C ARG A 225 -10.51 26.39 -1.67
N ARG A 226 -10.96 25.13 -1.79
CA ARG A 226 -10.90 24.36 -3.03
C ARG A 226 -11.67 25.04 -4.17
N SER A 227 -12.88 25.53 -3.89
CA SER A 227 -13.70 26.25 -4.87
C SER A 227 -13.03 27.55 -5.33
N ILE A 228 -12.41 28.30 -4.40
CA ILE A 228 -11.64 29.50 -4.73
C ILE A 228 -10.44 29.16 -5.61
N LEU A 229 -9.66 28.12 -5.28
CA LEU A 229 -8.52 27.69 -6.08
C LEU A 229 -8.95 27.27 -7.48
N LYS A 230 -10.05 26.52 -7.61
CA LYS A 230 -10.62 26.13 -8.90
C LYS A 230 -10.96 27.35 -9.75
N MET A 231 -11.60 28.37 -9.18
CA MET A 231 -11.91 29.60 -9.91
C MET A 231 -10.65 30.35 -10.35
N LYS A 232 -9.62 30.42 -9.50
CA LYS A 232 -8.33 31.02 -9.86
C LYS A 232 -7.63 30.27 -11.00
N ALA A 233 -7.65 28.93 -10.95
CA ALA A 233 -7.08 28.10 -12.00
C ALA A 233 -7.83 28.28 -13.33
N LEU A 234 -9.16 28.31 -13.32
CA LEU A 234 -9.97 28.51 -14.53
C LEU A 234 -9.80 29.92 -15.14
N ALA A 235 -9.52 30.92 -14.32
CA ALA A 235 -9.19 32.28 -14.77
C ALA A 235 -7.74 32.42 -15.27
N PHE A 236 -6.91 31.38 -15.12
CA PHE A 236 -5.54 31.39 -15.58
C PHE A 236 -5.49 31.11 -17.09
N ASN A 237 -4.92 32.06 -17.85
CA ASN A 237 -4.99 32.05 -19.31
C ASN A 237 -4.15 30.95 -19.99
N GLN A 238 -3.23 30.29 -19.26
CA GLN A 238 -2.34 29.28 -19.82
C GLN A 238 -2.73 27.87 -19.37
N LYS A 239 -3.61 27.21 -20.15
CA LYS A 239 -4.10 25.86 -19.83
C LYS A 239 -3.03 24.77 -19.91
N ASP A 240 -1.99 24.97 -20.71
CA ASP A 240 -0.87 24.03 -20.83
C ASP A 240 0.16 24.19 -19.71
N SER A 241 0.04 25.24 -18.88
CA SER A 241 0.95 25.52 -17.80
C SER A 241 0.93 24.42 -16.74
N PHE A 242 2.11 24.12 -16.18
CA PHE A 242 2.26 23.19 -15.07
C PHE A 242 1.28 23.50 -13.93
N LEU A 243 1.17 24.77 -13.56
CA LEU A 243 0.37 25.25 -12.43
C LEU A 243 -1.13 25.07 -12.64
N TYR A 244 -1.61 25.28 -13.86
CA TYR A 244 -3.01 25.07 -14.21
C TYR A 244 -3.40 23.62 -13.94
N LYS A 245 -2.60 22.68 -14.46
CA LYS A 245 -2.81 21.24 -14.33
C LYS A 245 -2.70 20.80 -12.87
N ALA A 246 -1.68 21.28 -12.14
CA ALA A 246 -1.50 20.99 -10.71
C ALA A 246 -2.71 21.45 -9.89
N CYS A 247 -3.22 22.65 -10.17
CA CYS A 247 -4.42 23.15 -9.51
C CYS A 247 -5.64 22.28 -9.83
N LEU A 248 -5.81 21.85 -11.08
CA LEU A 248 -6.94 21.00 -11.46
C LEU A 248 -6.90 19.61 -10.83
N ILE A 249 -5.70 19.04 -10.64
CA ILE A 249 -5.50 17.80 -9.87
C ILE A 249 -6.00 17.98 -8.43
N VAL A 250 -5.46 18.96 -7.69
CA VAL A 250 -5.76 19.08 -6.24
C VAL A 250 -7.18 19.55 -5.94
N VAL A 251 -7.87 20.18 -6.91
CA VAL A 251 -9.30 20.51 -6.76
C VAL A 251 -10.22 19.36 -7.14
N GLY A 252 -9.68 18.20 -7.51
CA GLY A 252 -10.43 16.99 -7.81
C GLY A 252 -11.10 17.00 -9.18
N ASN A 253 -10.49 17.62 -10.19
CA ASN A 253 -11.00 17.52 -11.55
C ASN A 253 -10.79 16.09 -12.09
N VAL A 254 -11.88 15.34 -12.23
CA VAL A 254 -11.89 13.93 -12.65
C VAL A 254 -11.07 13.68 -13.93
N GLN A 255 -11.18 14.54 -14.93
CA GLN A 255 -10.45 14.38 -16.19
C GLN A 255 -8.94 14.45 -15.98
N PHE A 256 -8.48 15.39 -15.16
CA PHE A 256 -7.05 15.54 -14.85
C PHE A 256 -6.56 14.43 -13.90
N LEU A 257 -7.40 13.96 -12.98
CA LEU A 257 -7.04 12.81 -12.16
C LEU A 257 -6.83 11.55 -13.01
N LEU A 258 -7.71 11.30 -13.99
CA LEU A 258 -7.57 10.18 -14.93
C LEU A 258 -6.34 10.34 -15.83
N GLU A 259 -6.13 11.53 -16.41
CA GLU A 259 -5.00 11.79 -17.32
C GLU A 259 -3.63 11.63 -16.64
N PHE A 260 -3.52 11.99 -15.35
CA PHE A 260 -2.24 12.02 -14.63
C PHE A 260 -1.98 10.81 -13.72
N SER A 261 -2.95 9.90 -13.60
CA SER A 261 -2.75 8.63 -12.89
C SER A 261 -2.16 7.59 -13.84
N GLU A 262 -1.10 6.89 -13.43
CA GLU A 262 -0.47 5.85 -14.26
C GLU A 262 -1.26 4.54 -14.23
N ASN A 263 -2.04 4.34 -13.15
CA ASN A 263 -2.87 3.15 -12.97
C ASN A 263 -4.11 3.49 -12.12
N TRP A 264 -5.03 2.53 -12.05
CA TRP A 264 -6.28 2.69 -11.31
C TRP A 264 -6.09 2.85 -9.79
N ILE A 265 -5.00 2.34 -9.21
CA ILE A 265 -4.72 2.45 -7.77
C ILE A 265 -4.37 3.89 -7.42
N GLU A 266 -3.57 4.55 -8.26
CA GLU A 266 -3.28 5.98 -8.10
C GLU A 266 -4.51 6.84 -8.28
N TYR A 267 -5.33 6.50 -9.26
CA TYR A 267 -6.59 7.19 -9.46
C TYR A 267 -7.53 7.00 -8.26
N LEU A 268 -7.53 5.82 -7.63
CA LEU A 268 -8.26 5.55 -6.39
C LEU A 268 -7.73 6.41 -5.22
N ILE A 269 -6.42 6.50 -5.04
CA ILE A 269 -5.80 7.36 -4.01
C ILE A 269 -6.20 8.82 -4.25
N ALA A 270 -6.01 9.33 -5.47
CA ALA A 270 -6.35 10.71 -5.80
C ALA A 270 -7.85 11.00 -5.68
N SER A 271 -8.69 10.02 -6.01
CA SER A 271 -10.14 10.12 -5.83
C SER A 271 -10.50 10.30 -4.37
N HIS A 272 -9.95 9.47 -3.49
CA HIS A 272 -10.12 9.59 -2.04
C HIS A 272 -9.62 10.92 -1.47
N LEU A 273 -8.56 11.49 -2.05
CA LEU A 273 -7.98 12.76 -1.59
C LEU A 273 -8.83 13.97 -1.98
N TYR A 274 -9.31 14.01 -3.24
CA TYR A 274 -9.75 15.27 -3.83
C TYR A 274 -11.23 15.32 -4.24
N ILE A 275 -11.91 14.18 -4.42
CA ILE A 275 -13.32 14.13 -4.83
C ILE A 275 -14.22 14.22 -3.59
N SER A 276 -14.88 15.37 -3.38
CA SER A 276 -15.65 15.65 -2.15
C SER A 276 -16.93 14.86 -2.01
N ASP A 277 -17.51 14.43 -3.12
CA ASP A 277 -18.87 13.92 -3.15
C ASP A 277 -18.91 12.44 -2.72
N GLN A 278 -17.74 11.87 -2.44
CA GLN A 278 -17.58 10.54 -1.91
C GLN A 278 -17.81 10.59 -0.40
N SER A 279 -18.84 9.89 0.07
CA SER A 279 -18.94 9.59 1.49
C SER A 279 -17.69 8.82 1.92
N PHE A 280 -17.14 9.15 3.08
CA PHE A 280 -16.09 8.34 3.72
C PHE A 280 -16.65 7.05 4.34
N SER A 281 -17.92 6.73 4.07
CA SER A 281 -18.56 5.52 4.58
C SER A 281 -17.81 4.27 4.14
N TYR A 282 -17.92 3.22 4.93
CA TYR A 282 -17.26 1.96 4.66
C TYR A 282 -17.58 1.38 3.26
N GLN A 283 -18.87 1.31 2.90
CA GLN A 283 -19.31 0.72 1.63
C GLN A 283 -18.86 1.52 0.41
N SER A 284 -18.91 2.85 0.49
CA SER A 284 -18.56 3.72 -0.64
C SER A 284 -17.07 3.64 -1.02
N ARG A 285 -16.19 3.22 -0.11
CA ARG A 285 -14.76 2.98 -0.44
C ARG A 285 -14.59 1.80 -1.38
N PHE A 286 -15.34 0.71 -1.15
CA PHE A 286 -15.29 -0.47 -2.00
C PHE A 286 -15.94 -0.20 -3.37
N ASP A 287 -17.06 0.53 -3.38
CA ASP A 287 -17.72 0.90 -4.61
C ASP A 287 -16.82 1.82 -5.45
N LEU A 288 -16.09 2.73 -4.80
CA LEU A 288 -15.10 3.57 -5.47
C LEU A 288 -13.95 2.74 -6.05
N ALA A 289 -13.40 1.77 -5.32
CA ALA A 289 -12.35 0.90 -5.85
C ALA A 289 -12.78 0.18 -7.13
N ARG A 290 -14.02 -0.33 -7.17
CA ARG A 290 -14.59 -0.95 -8.38
C ARG A 290 -14.74 0.07 -9.51
N GLN A 291 -15.20 1.29 -9.20
CA GLN A 291 -15.31 2.36 -10.19
C GLN A 291 -13.95 2.72 -10.78
N CYS A 292 -12.93 2.96 -9.95
CA CYS A 292 -11.59 3.29 -10.43
C CYS A 292 -10.99 2.18 -11.29
N TYR A 293 -11.19 0.91 -10.92
CA TYR A 293 -10.77 -0.23 -11.74
C TYR A 293 -11.51 -0.28 -13.08
N SER A 294 -12.80 0.07 -13.13
CA SER A 294 -13.54 0.08 -14.40
C SER A 294 -13.07 1.17 -15.38
N GLU A 295 -12.47 2.25 -14.87
CA GLU A 295 -11.99 3.38 -15.68
C GLU A 295 -10.56 3.16 -16.20
N LEU A 296 -9.68 2.55 -15.41
CA LEU A 296 -8.24 2.43 -15.70
C LEU A 296 -7.64 1.03 -15.54
N GLY A 297 -8.41 0.04 -15.09
CA GLY A 297 -7.96 -1.33 -14.89
C GLY A 297 -7.92 -2.15 -16.18
N GLU A 298 -7.17 -3.25 -16.16
CA GLU A 298 -7.06 -4.16 -17.30
C GLU A 298 -8.35 -4.99 -17.48
N LEU A 299 -9.08 -4.71 -18.56
CA LEU A 299 -10.35 -5.38 -18.86
C LEU A 299 -10.16 -6.70 -19.59
N ASP A 300 -9.05 -6.87 -20.31
CA ASP A 300 -8.80 -8.08 -21.08
C ASP A 300 -8.36 -9.24 -20.18
N GLU A 301 -9.19 -10.29 -20.13
CA GLU A 301 -8.95 -11.48 -19.30
C GLU A 301 -7.61 -12.18 -19.58
N GLN A 302 -7.05 -12.01 -20.78
CA GLN A 302 -5.77 -12.61 -21.16
C GLN A 302 -4.56 -11.92 -20.51
N TYR A 303 -4.71 -10.67 -20.09
CA TYR A 303 -3.63 -9.84 -19.55
C TYR A 303 -3.79 -9.54 -18.05
N LYS A 304 -4.84 -10.08 -17.40
CA LYS A 304 -5.08 -9.85 -15.98
C LYS A 304 -3.96 -10.42 -15.12
N ASN A 305 -3.25 -9.52 -14.44
CA ASN A 305 -2.23 -9.89 -13.46
C ASN A 305 -2.90 -10.43 -12.17
N PRO A 306 -2.57 -11.65 -11.71
CA PRO A 306 -3.13 -12.22 -10.47
C PRO A 306 -2.92 -11.35 -9.23
N VAL A 307 -1.81 -10.60 -9.18
CA VAL A 307 -1.49 -9.68 -8.09
C VAL A 307 -2.44 -8.49 -8.09
N GLU A 308 -2.69 -7.91 -9.26
CA GLU A 308 -3.63 -6.80 -9.44
C GLU A 308 -5.06 -7.23 -9.07
N LEU A 309 -5.49 -8.42 -9.51
CA LEU A 309 -6.79 -8.98 -9.14
C LEU A 309 -6.90 -9.25 -7.64
N SER A 310 -5.80 -9.66 -6.99
CA SER A 310 -5.77 -9.81 -5.53
C SER A 310 -5.95 -8.46 -4.84
N ILE A 311 -5.26 -7.41 -5.30
CA ILE A 311 -5.41 -6.05 -4.77
C ILE A 311 -6.84 -5.53 -4.97
N LEU A 312 -7.40 -5.68 -6.16
CA LEU A 312 -8.80 -5.31 -6.45
C LEU A 312 -9.78 -6.06 -5.55
N SER A 313 -9.59 -7.38 -5.40
CA SER A 313 -10.47 -8.21 -4.56
C SER A 313 -10.43 -7.76 -3.10
N MET A 314 -9.24 -7.41 -2.58
CA MET A 314 -9.10 -6.80 -1.25
C MET A 314 -9.81 -5.45 -1.15
N LEU A 315 -9.54 -4.54 -2.08
CA LEU A 315 -10.06 -3.16 -2.07
C LEU A 315 -11.54 -3.07 -2.43
N SER A 316 -12.15 -4.12 -2.96
CA SER A 316 -13.58 -4.20 -3.27
C SER A 316 -14.35 -5.13 -2.32
N ALA A 317 -13.69 -5.64 -1.27
CA ALA A 317 -14.21 -6.60 -0.30
C ALA A 317 -14.71 -7.92 -0.89
N ASN A 318 -14.17 -8.35 -2.03
CA ASN A 318 -14.43 -9.67 -2.61
C ASN A 318 -13.41 -10.70 -2.11
N PHE A 319 -13.47 -11.02 -0.81
CA PHE A 319 -12.49 -11.93 -0.19
C PHE A 319 -12.54 -13.37 -0.76
N GLY A 320 -13.68 -13.79 -1.32
CA GLY A 320 -13.78 -15.10 -2.00
C GLY A 320 -12.86 -15.18 -3.21
N GLU A 321 -12.94 -14.20 -4.11
CA GLU A 321 -12.05 -14.11 -5.28
C GLU A 321 -10.60 -13.85 -4.86
N LEU A 322 -10.38 -13.04 -3.83
CA LEU A 322 -9.04 -12.82 -3.28
C LEU A 322 -8.34 -14.15 -2.97
N PHE A 323 -8.98 -15.04 -2.22
CA PHE A 323 -8.36 -16.29 -1.81
C PHE A 323 -8.09 -17.20 -3.00
N VAL A 324 -8.94 -17.20 -4.02
CA VAL A 324 -8.68 -17.92 -5.28
C VAL A 324 -7.43 -17.37 -5.95
N HIS A 325 -7.35 -16.05 -6.16
CA HIS A 325 -6.21 -15.41 -6.82
C HIS A 325 -4.90 -15.62 -6.06
N VAL A 326 -4.90 -15.40 -4.74
CA VAL A 326 -3.70 -15.58 -3.92
C VAL A 326 -3.28 -17.04 -3.87
N SER A 327 -4.21 -18.00 -3.80
CA SER A 327 -3.85 -19.43 -3.79
C SER A 327 -3.15 -19.91 -5.06
N ASN A 328 -3.34 -19.21 -6.18
CA ASN A 328 -2.62 -19.49 -7.43
C ASN A 328 -1.20 -18.92 -7.44
N THR A 329 -0.91 -17.95 -6.57
CA THR A 329 0.40 -17.29 -6.43
C THR A 329 1.20 -17.87 -5.27
N ASP A 330 0.60 -17.93 -4.08
CA ASP A 330 1.20 -18.45 -2.86
C ASP A 330 0.14 -19.06 -1.92
N LEU A 331 0.25 -20.38 -1.72
CA LEU A 331 -0.68 -21.16 -0.89
C LEU A 331 -0.59 -20.77 0.60
N TRP A 332 0.61 -20.47 1.10
CA TRP A 332 0.84 -20.16 2.51
C TRP A 332 0.28 -18.79 2.85
N LEU A 333 0.52 -17.80 1.99
CA LEU A 333 -0.10 -16.49 2.12
C LEU A 333 -1.62 -16.61 2.10
N SER A 334 -2.18 -17.37 1.15
CA SER A 334 -3.62 -17.61 1.09
C SER A 334 -4.15 -18.19 2.40
N ALA A 335 -3.50 -19.20 2.97
CA ALA A 335 -3.91 -19.80 4.24
C ALA A 335 -3.85 -18.81 5.41
N HIS A 336 -2.80 -17.98 5.48
CA HIS A 336 -2.66 -16.97 6.52
C HIS A 336 -3.67 -15.83 6.38
N LEU A 337 -3.97 -15.37 5.15
CA LEU A 337 -5.00 -14.37 4.89
C LEU A 337 -6.40 -14.89 5.24
N ILE A 338 -6.68 -16.15 4.89
CA ILE A 338 -7.93 -16.83 5.26
C ILE A 338 -8.07 -16.92 6.78
N ASN A 339 -7.03 -17.38 7.47
CA ASN A 339 -7.03 -17.49 8.93
C ASN A 339 -7.23 -16.13 9.58
N PHE A 340 -6.54 -15.11 9.08
CA PHE A 340 -6.68 -13.74 9.52
C PHE A 340 -8.09 -13.22 9.30
N TYR A 341 -8.69 -13.43 8.13
CA TYR A 341 -10.07 -13.04 7.84
C TYR A 341 -11.10 -13.75 8.74
N CYS A 342 -10.95 -15.05 8.98
CA CYS A 342 -11.89 -15.83 9.79
C CYS A 342 -11.79 -15.57 11.29
N CYS A 343 -10.58 -15.31 11.79
CA CYS A 343 -10.34 -15.11 13.21
C CYS A 343 -10.58 -13.65 13.65
N THR A 344 -10.91 -12.78 12.70
CA THR A 344 -11.18 -11.37 12.93
C THR A 344 -12.66 -11.04 12.71
N GLU A 345 -13.10 -9.84 13.10
CA GLU A 345 -14.50 -9.40 12.96
C GLU A 345 -14.95 -9.22 11.49
N MET A 346 -14.05 -9.44 10.51
CA MET A 346 -14.34 -9.31 9.08
C MET A 346 -15.26 -10.40 8.54
N CYS A 347 -15.29 -11.57 9.17
CA CYS A 347 -16.21 -12.65 8.83
C CYS A 347 -17.31 -12.74 9.89
N PRO A 348 -18.46 -12.05 9.74
CA PRO A 348 -19.51 -12.13 10.73
C PRO A 348 -19.97 -13.59 10.86
N PRO A 349 -20.30 -14.09 12.07
CA PRO A 349 -20.69 -15.49 12.27
C PRO A 349 -21.86 -15.97 11.40
N SER A 350 -22.68 -15.04 10.89
CA SER A 350 -23.73 -15.29 9.90
C SER A 350 -23.20 -15.74 8.53
N ALA A 351 -22.04 -15.24 8.10
CA ALA A 351 -21.40 -15.62 6.84
C ALA A 351 -20.72 -17.00 6.88
N LEU A 352 -20.43 -17.54 8.08
CA LEU A 352 -19.83 -18.88 8.28
C LEU A 352 -20.88 -20.01 8.41
N LYS A 353 -22.17 -19.67 8.37
CA LYS A 353 -23.30 -20.59 8.38
C LYS A 353 -23.82 -20.80 6.95
N MET A 354 -23.01 -21.44 6.11
CA MET A 354 -23.50 -22.16 4.94
C MET A 354 -23.39 -23.66 5.19
#